data_AF-A0A9W8EDW4-F1
#
_entry.id   AF-A0A9W8EDW4-F1
#
_cell.length_a   1.000
_cell.length_b   1.000
_cell.length_c   1.000
_cell.angle_alpha   90.00
_cell.angle_beta   90.00
_cell.angle_gamma   90.00
#
_symmetry.space_group_name_H-M   'P 1'
#
loop_
_entity.id
_entity.type
_entity.pdbx_description
1 polymer ?
#
loop_
_entity_poly.entity_id
_entity_poly.type
_entity_poly.pdbx_seq_one_letter_code
_entity_poly.pdbx_strand_id
1 'polypeptide(L)'
;MKFGKSLTNNAFPPWSKNYIAYKALKQHIKLAQLAKTKGTIAIEPHETEFFYDLNDELEKVNRFYLHKRSELERRVVALEAKFRQLLAVGAPPSPHFHLPSKVESHPYTAETVTNESLEGTDLENARSLLNSLVETRDHLHKLIRFSQVNKEGFRKILKKFDKKLGTKVQHEYMASR
;
A
#
# COMPACT_ATOMS: atom_id res chain seq x y z
N MET A 1 -14.88 -19.30 -11.15
CA MET A 1 -13.80 -18.77 -10.27
C MET A 1 -14.33 -18.42 -8.88
N LYS A 2 -13.66 -18.89 -7.81
CA LYS A 2 -14.04 -18.74 -6.39
C LYS A 2 -13.41 -17.49 -5.72
N PHE A 3 -13.49 -16.32 -6.35
CA PHE A 3 -12.78 -15.12 -5.85
C PHE A 3 -13.17 -14.71 -4.43
N GLY A 4 -14.46 -14.78 -4.06
CA GLY A 4 -14.88 -14.43 -2.69
C GLY A 4 -14.17 -15.26 -1.60
N LYS A 5 -13.93 -16.56 -1.84
CA LYS A 5 -13.15 -17.41 -0.92
C LYS A 5 -11.64 -17.08 -0.98
N SER A 6 -11.13 -16.77 -2.16
CA SER A 6 -9.74 -16.34 -2.31
C SER A 6 -9.48 -15.01 -1.58
N LEU A 7 -10.40 -14.06 -1.66
CA LEU A 7 -10.32 -12.78 -0.95
C LEU A 7 -10.22 -12.99 0.56
N THR A 8 -11.10 -13.80 1.15
CA THR A 8 -11.07 -14.08 2.60
C THR A 8 -9.78 -14.79 3.01
N ASN A 9 -9.27 -15.71 2.20
CA ASN A 9 -8.08 -16.49 2.52
C ASN A 9 -6.77 -15.71 2.34
N ASN A 10 -6.76 -14.70 1.46
CA ASN A 10 -5.57 -13.89 1.16
C ASN A 10 -5.59 -12.52 1.84
N ALA A 11 -6.69 -12.16 2.50
CA ALA A 11 -6.80 -10.93 3.26
C ALA A 11 -5.90 -11.00 4.49
N PHE A 12 -5.16 -9.93 4.75
CA PHE A 12 -4.45 -9.79 6.01
C PHE A 12 -5.50 -9.57 7.13
N PRO A 13 -5.64 -10.48 8.12
CA PRO A 13 -6.76 -10.44 9.07
C PRO A 13 -6.95 -9.10 9.79
N PRO A 14 -5.88 -8.41 10.24
CA PRO A 14 -6.02 -7.08 10.86
C PRO A 14 -6.63 -6.01 9.97
N TRP A 15 -6.58 -6.17 8.63
CA TRP A 15 -7.12 -5.21 7.67
C TRP A 15 -8.40 -5.70 6.99
N SER A 16 -8.94 -6.84 7.42
CA SER A 16 -10.10 -7.53 6.80
C SER A 16 -11.29 -6.61 6.51
N LYS A 17 -11.64 -5.71 7.43
CA LYS A 17 -12.77 -4.76 7.30
C LYS A 17 -12.58 -3.72 6.18
N ASN A 18 -11.33 -3.44 5.83
CA ASN A 18 -10.98 -2.42 4.83
C ASN A 18 -10.89 -2.99 3.41
N TYR A 19 -10.97 -4.31 3.24
CA TYR A 19 -11.11 -4.90 1.91
C TYR A 19 -12.52 -4.66 1.36
N ILE A 20 -12.61 -4.69 0.04
CA ILE A 20 -13.88 -4.63 -0.70
C ILE A 20 -14.87 -5.68 -0.19
N ALA A 21 -16.09 -5.26 0.11
CA ALA A 21 -17.22 -6.07 0.56
C ALA A 21 -17.82 -6.88 -0.60
N TYR A 22 -16.99 -7.70 -1.24
CA TYR A 22 -17.31 -8.42 -2.47
C TYR A 22 -18.56 -9.31 -2.36
N LYS A 23 -18.84 -9.85 -1.16
CA LYS A 23 -20.03 -10.65 -0.90
C LYS A 23 -21.31 -9.79 -0.93
N ALA A 24 -21.29 -8.60 -0.34
CA ALA A 24 -22.42 -7.67 -0.30
C ALA A 24 -22.73 -7.15 -1.71
N LEU A 25 -21.74 -6.60 -2.41
CA LEU A 25 -21.88 -6.15 -3.81
C LEU A 25 -22.42 -7.24 -4.74
N LYS A 26 -22.01 -8.51 -4.53
CA LYS A 26 -22.54 -9.64 -5.29
C LYS A 26 -24.03 -9.88 -5.04
N GLN A 27 -24.59 -9.52 -3.88
CA GLN A 27 -26.02 -9.63 -3.62
C GLN A 27 -26.81 -8.58 -4.38
N HIS A 28 -26.37 -7.32 -4.44
CA HIS A 28 -27.02 -6.28 -5.28
C HIS A 28 -27.14 -6.73 -6.73
N ILE A 29 -26.07 -7.32 -7.29
CA ILE A 29 -26.11 -7.88 -8.66
C ILE A 29 -27.18 -8.98 -8.80
N LYS A 30 -27.39 -9.82 -7.78
CA LYS A 30 -28.43 -10.86 -7.85
C LYS A 30 -29.84 -10.28 -7.76
N LEU A 31 -30.04 -9.26 -6.92
CA LEU A 31 -31.32 -8.57 -6.78
C LEU A 31 -31.70 -7.89 -8.11
N ALA A 32 -30.76 -7.15 -8.70
CA ALA A 32 -30.91 -6.56 -10.03
C ALA A 32 -31.21 -7.62 -11.10
N GLN A 33 -30.48 -8.76 -11.07
CA GLN A 33 -30.72 -9.86 -12.01
C GLN A 33 -32.13 -10.44 -11.85
N LEU A 34 -32.63 -10.59 -10.61
CA LEU A 34 -33.96 -11.11 -10.34
C LEU A 34 -35.05 -10.15 -10.83
N ALA A 35 -34.90 -8.84 -10.59
CA ALA A 35 -35.81 -7.81 -11.08
C ALA A 35 -35.91 -7.84 -12.62
N LYS A 36 -34.75 -7.95 -13.30
CA LYS A 36 -34.68 -8.10 -14.76
C LYS A 36 -35.42 -9.35 -15.26
N THR A 37 -35.26 -10.50 -14.60
CA THR A 37 -35.94 -11.75 -15.02
C THR A 37 -37.44 -11.73 -14.79
N LYS A 38 -37.92 -10.96 -13.80
CA LYS A 38 -39.36 -10.84 -13.50
C LYS A 38 -40.07 -9.79 -14.38
N GLY A 39 -39.39 -9.23 -15.39
CA GLY A 39 -39.94 -8.20 -16.27
C GLY A 39 -40.23 -6.87 -15.56
N THR A 40 -39.63 -6.64 -14.39
CA THR A 40 -39.83 -5.40 -13.64
C THR A 40 -38.98 -4.30 -14.28
N ILE A 41 -39.57 -3.13 -14.56
CA ILE A 41 -38.88 -1.96 -15.16
C ILE A 41 -37.82 -1.38 -14.20
N ALA A 42 -37.89 -1.73 -12.90
CA ALA A 42 -37.01 -1.25 -11.83
C ALA A 42 -35.58 -1.84 -11.85
N ILE A 43 -34.93 -1.90 -13.02
CA ILE A 43 -33.50 -2.23 -13.11
C ILE A 43 -32.66 -1.02 -12.66
N GLU A 44 -33.04 0.19 -13.10
CA GLU A 44 -32.38 1.47 -12.77
C GLU A 44 -32.14 1.70 -11.25
N PRO A 45 -33.12 1.47 -10.35
CA PRO A 45 -32.91 1.61 -8.91
C PRO A 45 -31.84 0.67 -8.34
N HIS A 46 -31.79 -0.58 -8.82
CA HIS A 46 -30.81 -1.56 -8.34
C HIS A 46 -29.42 -1.35 -8.94
N GLU A 47 -29.34 -0.80 -10.16
CA GLU A 47 -28.06 -0.38 -10.75
C GLU A 47 -27.49 0.81 -9.97
N THR A 48 -28.32 1.80 -9.66
CA THR A 48 -27.95 2.97 -8.84
C THR A 48 -27.46 2.54 -7.46
N GLU A 49 -28.19 1.66 -6.78
CA GLU A 49 -27.80 1.12 -5.46
C GLU A 49 -26.45 0.38 -5.52
N PHE A 50 -26.23 -0.42 -6.56
CA PHE A 50 -24.94 -1.11 -6.73
C PHE A 50 -23.78 -0.12 -6.88
N PHE A 51 -23.92 0.94 -7.67
CA PHE A 51 -22.84 1.91 -7.89
C PHE A 51 -22.62 2.83 -6.70
N TYR A 52 -23.68 3.15 -5.95
CA TYR A 52 -23.58 3.86 -4.68
C TYR A 52 -22.68 3.06 -3.71
N ASP A 53 -23.02 1.80 -3.46
CA ASP A 53 -22.22 0.93 -2.58
C ASP A 53 -20.82 0.66 -3.12
N LEU A 54 -20.66 0.57 -4.45
CA LEU A 54 -19.35 0.38 -5.07
C LEU A 54 -18.43 1.59 -4.85
N ASN A 55 -18.97 2.81 -4.92
CA ASN A 55 -18.24 4.04 -4.64
C ASN A 55 -17.87 4.11 -3.15
N ASP A 56 -18.80 3.82 -2.25
CA ASP A 56 -18.52 3.81 -0.79
C ASP A 56 -17.40 2.81 -0.46
N GLU A 57 -17.43 1.64 -1.08
CA GLU A 57 -16.38 0.65 -0.95
C GLU A 57 -15.04 1.12 -1.53
N LEU A 58 -15.05 1.83 -2.67
CA LEU A 58 -13.85 2.44 -3.25
C LEU A 58 -13.26 3.49 -2.32
N GLU A 59 -14.07 4.39 -1.79
CA GLU A 59 -13.63 5.41 -0.85
C GLU A 59 -13.07 4.80 0.43
N LYS A 60 -13.73 3.79 1.00
CA LYS A 60 -13.24 3.07 2.17
C LYS A 60 -11.86 2.48 1.93
N VAL A 61 -11.69 1.76 0.81
CA VAL A 61 -10.40 1.16 0.44
C VAL A 61 -9.33 2.24 0.26
N ASN A 62 -9.66 3.33 -0.44
CA ASN A 62 -8.72 4.41 -0.72
C ASN A 62 -8.31 5.15 0.56
N ARG A 63 -9.27 5.47 1.43
CA ARG A 63 -9.05 6.10 2.73
C ARG A 63 -8.07 5.29 3.58
N PHE A 64 -8.28 3.97 3.65
CA PHE A 64 -7.38 3.08 4.38
C PHE A 64 -5.99 3.01 3.74
N TYR A 65 -5.92 2.88 2.41
CA TYR A 65 -4.65 2.83 1.69
C TYR A 65 -3.82 4.10 1.90
N LEU A 66 -4.44 5.28 1.73
CA LEU A 66 -3.78 6.58 1.90
C LEU A 66 -3.31 6.77 3.34
N HIS A 67 -4.14 6.41 4.33
CA HIS A 67 -3.74 6.46 5.73
C HIS A 67 -2.49 5.61 5.99
N LYS A 68 -2.47 4.35 5.53
CA LYS A 68 -1.33 3.45 5.72
C LYS A 68 -0.10 3.85 4.93
N ARG A 69 -0.27 4.41 3.73
CA ARG A 69 0.83 4.98 2.97
C ARG A 69 1.50 6.12 3.74
N SER A 70 0.73 7.07 4.26
CA SER A 70 1.28 8.19 5.04
C SER A 70 1.93 7.76 6.36
N GLU A 71 1.44 6.70 7.00
CA GLU A 71 2.10 6.08 8.17
C GLU A 71 3.48 5.53 7.80
N LEU A 72 3.59 4.84 6.66
CA LEU A 72 4.85 4.28 6.18
C LEU A 72 5.83 5.34 5.68
N GLU A 73 5.35 6.37 4.98
CA GLU A 73 6.16 7.52 4.55
C GLU A 73 6.81 8.20 5.75
N ARG A 74 6.03 8.49 6.82
CA ARG A 74 6.58 9.07 8.06
C ARG A 74 7.60 8.14 8.71
N ARG A 75 7.34 6.83 8.70
CA ARG A 75 8.26 5.84 9.28
C ARG A 75 9.58 5.79 8.51
N VAL A 76 9.56 5.86 7.18
CA VAL A 76 10.77 5.92 6.35
C VAL A 76 11.57 7.18 6.65
N VAL A 77 10.93 8.35 6.69
CA VAL A 77 11.61 9.63 7.03
C VAL A 77 12.27 9.56 8.41
N ALA A 78 11.58 8.99 9.41
CA ALA A 78 12.14 8.82 10.74
C ALA A 78 13.33 7.83 10.76
N LEU A 79 13.30 6.78 9.95
CA LEU A 79 14.40 5.82 9.84
C LEU A 79 15.62 6.42 9.15
N GLU A 80 15.41 7.24 8.11
CA GLU A 80 16.48 7.98 7.46
C GLU A 80 17.16 8.96 8.43
N ALA A 81 16.39 9.65 9.26
CA ALA A 81 16.94 10.55 10.28
C ALA A 81 17.79 9.80 11.31
N LYS A 82 17.29 8.65 11.82
CA LYS A 82 18.04 7.78 12.74
C LYS A 82 19.33 7.24 12.13
N PHE A 83 19.27 6.83 10.86
CA PHE A 83 20.45 6.36 10.13
C PHE A 83 21.51 7.45 10.01
N ARG A 84 21.13 8.69 9.64
CA ARG A 84 22.05 9.83 9.59
C ARG A 84 22.65 10.15 10.96
N GLN A 85 21.86 10.07 12.03
CA GLN A 85 22.35 10.29 13.38
C GLN A 85 23.45 9.28 13.76
N LEU A 86 23.25 7.99 13.45
CA LEU A 86 24.26 6.97 13.71
C LEU A 86 25.55 7.20 12.91
N LEU A 87 25.45 7.68 11.67
CA LEU A 87 26.64 8.03 10.87
C LEU A 87 27.35 9.28 11.39
N ALA A 88 26.64 10.24 11.97
CA ALA A 88 27.20 11.47 12.48
C ALA A 88 27.98 11.29 13.81
N VAL A 89 27.68 10.25 14.58
CA VAL A 89 28.39 9.94 15.85
C VAL A 89 29.88 9.62 15.62
N GLY A 90 30.28 9.25 14.40
CA GLY A 90 31.69 9.03 14.02
C GLY A 90 32.39 10.18 13.29
N ALA A 91 31.77 11.37 13.16
CA ALA A 91 32.36 12.50 12.43
C ALA A 91 32.70 13.67 13.38
N PRO A 92 33.96 14.15 13.45
CA PRO A 92 34.27 15.34 14.23
C PRO A 92 33.55 16.56 13.64
N PRO A 93 33.10 17.52 14.48
CA PRO A 93 32.49 18.75 13.99
C PRO A 93 33.58 19.56 13.29
N SER A 94 33.62 19.51 11.95
CA SER A 94 34.48 20.41 11.17
C SER A 94 33.80 21.78 11.09
N PRO A 95 34.36 22.84 11.72
CA PRO A 95 33.93 24.19 11.44
C PRO A 95 34.52 24.60 10.09
N HIS A 96 33.70 25.23 9.24
CA HIS A 96 34.02 25.79 7.92
C HIS A 96 33.89 24.84 6.72
N PHE A 97 32.73 24.94 6.07
CA PHE A 97 32.52 24.50 4.70
C PHE A 97 33.23 25.49 3.75
N HIS A 98 34.40 25.12 3.22
CA HIS A 98 34.94 25.70 1.99
C HIS A 98 35.02 24.58 0.95
N LEU A 99 34.34 24.77 -0.16
CA LEU A 99 34.31 23.83 -1.28
C LEU A 99 35.60 24.00 -2.10
N PRO A 100 36.53 23.02 -2.16
CA PRO A 100 37.67 23.12 -3.06
C PRO A 100 37.26 22.55 -4.42
N SER A 101 37.13 23.45 -5.38
CA SER A 101 37.08 23.11 -6.81
C SER A 101 38.51 22.80 -7.27
N LYS A 102 38.92 21.52 -7.21
CA LYS A 102 39.89 20.92 -8.15
C LYS A 102 40.12 19.44 -7.84
N VAL A 103 39.91 18.61 -8.87
CA VAL A 103 40.32 17.21 -8.88
C VAL A 103 41.81 17.15 -9.21
N GLU A 104 42.64 16.85 -8.22
CA GLU A 104 44.03 16.43 -8.46
C GLU A 104 44.24 15.03 -7.86
N SER A 105 44.69 14.12 -8.71
CA SER A 105 44.92 12.71 -8.45
C SER A 105 46.18 12.51 -7.60
N HIS A 106 46.03 12.06 -6.36
CA HIS A 106 47.14 11.54 -5.54
C HIS A 106 46.85 10.12 -5.04
N PRO A 107 47.90 9.29 -4.90
CA PRO A 107 47.77 7.84 -4.77
C PRO A 107 47.29 7.49 -3.36
N TYR A 108 46.35 6.56 -3.29
CA TYR A 108 45.85 5.94 -2.06
C TYR A 108 47.00 5.32 -1.25
N THR A 109 47.43 5.99 -0.18
CA THR A 109 48.17 5.36 0.91
C THR A 109 47.17 4.82 1.92
N ALA A 110 47.22 3.50 2.10
CA ALA A 110 46.46 2.78 3.11
C ALA A 110 46.92 3.21 4.51
N GLU A 111 46.36 4.29 5.04
CA GLU A 111 46.47 4.63 6.45
C GLU A 111 45.40 3.86 7.21
N THR A 112 45.91 3.00 8.09
CA THR A 112 45.24 2.21 9.11
C THR A 112 44.01 2.91 9.69
N VAL A 113 42.83 2.43 9.28
CA VAL A 113 41.58 2.62 10.01
C VAL A 113 41.76 1.94 11.35
N THR A 114 41.98 2.73 12.40
CA THR A 114 41.94 2.26 13.78
C THR A 114 40.59 1.61 14.00
N ASN A 115 40.66 0.34 14.41
CA ASN A 115 39.53 -0.51 14.75
C ASN A 115 38.93 0.01 16.07
N GLU A 116 38.25 1.16 16.05
CA GLU A 116 37.42 1.60 17.15
C GLU A 116 36.27 0.61 17.27
N SER A 117 36.32 -0.21 18.31
CA SER A 117 35.24 -1.13 18.63
C SER A 117 33.98 -0.32 18.86
N LEU A 118 33.01 -0.44 17.95
CA LEU A 118 31.65 0.06 18.12
C LEU A 118 31.21 -0.23 19.56
N GLU A 119 31.01 0.82 20.34
CA GLU A 119 30.56 0.68 21.72
C GLU A 119 29.22 -0.08 21.76
N GLY A 120 28.96 -0.82 22.84
CA GLY A 120 27.77 -1.69 22.94
C GLY A 120 26.44 -0.95 22.68
N THR A 121 26.39 0.35 22.96
CA THR A 121 25.23 1.22 22.70
C THR A 121 25.00 1.47 21.21
N ASP A 122 26.06 1.68 20.43
CA ASP A 122 25.95 1.94 18.99
C ASP A 122 25.53 0.68 18.22
N LEU A 123 26.04 -0.48 18.65
CA LEU A 123 25.62 -1.76 18.11
C LEU A 123 24.13 -2.04 18.37
N GLU A 124 23.64 -1.74 19.58
CA GLU A 124 22.21 -1.90 19.91
C GLU A 124 21.32 -0.93 19.12
N ASN A 125 21.75 0.32 18.96
CA ASN A 125 21.04 1.30 18.14
C ASN A 125 20.97 0.86 16.67
N ALA A 126 22.06 0.35 16.11
CA ALA A 126 22.11 -0.18 14.74
C ALA A 126 21.18 -1.40 14.58
N ARG A 127 21.17 -2.31 15.56
CA ARG A 127 20.28 -3.48 15.58
C ARG A 127 18.80 -3.07 15.63
N SER A 128 18.46 -2.11 16.48
CA SER A 128 17.10 -1.55 16.58
C SER A 128 16.65 -0.88 15.28
N LEU A 129 17.56 -0.14 14.62
CA LEU A 129 17.29 0.45 13.31
C LEU A 129 17.02 -0.62 12.24
N LEU A 130 17.84 -1.68 12.20
CA LEU A 130 17.66 -2.80 11.27
C LEU A 130 16.30 -3.47 11.45
N ASN A 131 15.92 -3.78 12.69
CA ASN A 131 14.61 -4.36 13.00
C ASN A 131 13.48 -3.44 12.52
N SER A 132 13.60 -2.15 12.79
CA SER A 132 12.61 -1.16 12.37
C SER A 132 12.49 -1.04 10.85
N LEU A 133 13.59 -1.17 10.10
CA LEU A 133 13.61 -1.21 8.63
C LEU A 133 12.93 -2.46 8.09
N VAL A 134 13.27 -3.64 8.62
CA VAL A 134 12.67 -4.93 8.20
C VAL A 134 11.16 -4.92 8.41
N GLU A 135 10.69 -4.46 9.56
CA GLU A 135 9.25 -4.30 9.83
C GLU A 135 8.57 -3.31 8.87
N THR A 136 9.24 -2.20 8.53
CA THR A 136 8.71 -1.20 7.59
C THR A 136 8.54 -1.81 6.20
N ARG A 137 9.54 -2.57 5.73
CA ARG A 137 9.47 -3.32 4.48
C ARG A 137 8.30 -4.31 4.50
N ASP A 138 8.11 -5.05 5.59
CA ASP A 138 7.01 -6.00 5.69
C ASP A 138 5.64 -5.31 5.67
N HIS A 139 5.51 -4.12 6.28
CA HIS A 139 4.30 -3.31 6.16
C HIS A 139 4.06 -2.77 4.74
N LEU A 140 5.11 -2.37 4.02
CA LEU A 140 5.02 -1.99 2.61
C LEU A 140 4.50 -3.15 1.75
N HIS A 141 5.04 -4.37 1.93
CA HIS A 141 4.57 -5.55 1.22
C HIS A 141 3.09 -5.85 1.49
N LYS A 142 2.66 -5.75 2.77
CA LYS A 142 1.25 -5.90 3.13
C LYS A 142 0.38 -4.85 2.42
N LEU A 143 0.81 -3.59 2.36
CA LEU A 143 0.05 -2.50 1.71
C LEU A 143 -0.04 -2.68 0.19
N ILE A 144 1.05 -3.12 -0.46
CA ILE A 144 1.06 -3.46 -1.88
C ILE A 144 0.06 -4.60 -2.15
N ARG A 145 0.09 -5.66 -1.34
CA ARG A 145 -0.84 -6.79 -1.47
C ARG A 145 -2.29 -6.36 -1.28
N PHE A 146 -2.55 -5.49 -0.30
CA PHE A 146 -3.87 -4.91 -0.08
C PHE A 146 -4.39 -4.17 -1.32
N SER A 147 -3.59 -3.30 -1.93
CA SER A 147 -3.96 -2.58 -3.15
C SER A 147 -4.27 -3.53 -4.31
N GLN A 148 -3.40 -4.51 -4.56
CA GLN A 148 -3.57 -5.49 -5.64
C GLN A 148 -4.86 -6.31 -5.50
N VAL A 149 -5.13 -6.82 -4.29
CA VAL A 149 -6.31 -7.65 -4.03
C VAL A 149 -7.59 -6.84 -4.19
N ASN A 150 -7.63 -5.59 -3.71
CA ASN A 150 -8.80 -4.72 -3.87
C ASN A 150 -9.02 -4.32 -5.33
N LYS A 151 -7.97 -3.90 -6.06
CA LYS A 151 -8.05 -3.59 -7.49
C LYS A 151 -8.63 -4.75 -8.29
N GLU A 152 -8.17 -5.97 -8.01
CA GLU A 152 -8.70 -7.17 -8.63
C GLU A 152 -10.17 -7.46 -8.22
N GLY A 153 -10.54 -7.13 -6.98
CA GLY A 153 -11.91 -7.22 -6.49
C GLY A 153 -12.88 -6.29 -7.24
N PHE A 154 -12.53 -5.02 -7.39
CA PHE A 154 -13.31 -4.04 -8.18
C PHE A 154 -13.46 -4.48 -9.63
N ARG A 155 -12.34 -4.86 -10.28
CA ARG A 155 -12.36 -5.37 -11.65
C ARG A 155 -13.28 -6.57 -11.82
N LYS A 156 -13.22 -7.54 -10.89
CA LYS A 156 -14.04 -8.76 -10.95
C LYS A 156 -15.52 -8.52 -10.65
N ILE A 157 -15.85 -7.59 -9.76
CA ILE A 157 -17.25 -7.32 -9.42
C ILE A 157 -17.94 -6.53 -10.54
N LEU A 158 -17.25 -5.57 -11.14
CA LEU A 158 -17.72 -4.86 -12.34
C LEU A 158 -17.89 -5.81 -13.53
N LYS A 159 -16.89 -6.67 -13.80
CA LYS A 159 -17.03 -7.72 -14.84
C LYS A 159 -18.23 -8.63 -14.59
N LYS A 160 -18.57 -8.88 -13.33
CA LYS A 160 -19.74 -9.68 -12.95
C LYS A 160 -21.03 -8.91 -13.23
N PHE A 161 -21.08 -7.62 -12.90
CA PHE A 161 -22.21 -6.75 -13.17
C PHE A 161 -22.51 -6.73 -14.69
N ASP A 162 -21.51 -6.41 -15.52
CA ASP A 162 -21.61 -6.42 -16.99
C ASP A 162 -22.16 -7.74 -17.52
N LYS A 163 -21.57 -8.86 -17.11
CA LYS A 163 -22.00 -10.20 -17.57
C LYS A 163 -23.43 -10.55 -17.15
N LYS A 164 -23.92 -10.02 -16.04
CA LYS A 164 -25.24 -10.38 -15.48
C LYS A 164 -26.36 -9.50 -15.96
N LEU A 165 -26.09 -8.21 -16.19
CA LEU A 165 -27.09 -7.25 -16.63
C LEU A 165 -26.97 -6.91 -18.12
N GLY A 166 -25.92 -7.35 -18.81
CA GLY A 166 -25.71 -7.09 -20.24
C GLY A 166 -25.17 -5.69 -20.52
N THR A 167 -24.54 -5.07 -19.53
CA THR A 167 -23.96 -3.73 -19.59
C THR A 167 -22.47 -3.80 -19.97
N LYS A 168 -21.83 -2.64 -20.19
CA LYS A 168 -20.41 -2.50 -20.56
C LYS A 168 -19.71 -1.39 -19.75
N VAL A 169 -19.99 -1.31 -18.46
CA VAL A 169 -19.53 -0.20 -17.61
C VAL A 169 -18.14 -0.42 -17.01
N GLN A 170 -17.64 -1.67 -17.01
CA GLN A 170 -16.40 -2.01 -16.31
C GLN A 170 -15.22 -1.14 -16.78
N HIS A 171 -15.06 -0.97 -18.09
CA HIS A 171 -13.90 -0.26 -18.63
C HIS A 171 -13.94 1.24 -18.28
N GLU A 172 -15.08 1.87 -18.48
CA GLU A 172 -15.30 3.28 -18.16
C GLU A 172 -15.11 3.57 -16.67
N TYR A 173 -15.74 2.77 -15.80
CA TYR A 173 -15.58 2.93 -14.36
C TYR A 173 -14.12 2.81 -13.93
N MET A 174 -13.41 1.78 -14.42
CA MET A 174 -12.00 1.54 -14.07
C MET A 174 -11.02 2.56 -14.66
N ALA A 175 -11.41 3.30 -15.70
CA ALA A 175 -10.58 4.36 -16.30
C ALA A 175 -10.78 5.72 -15.60
N SER A 176 -11.97 5.94 -15.03
CA SER A 176 -12.36 7.20 -14.39
C SER A 176 -11.93 7.33 -12.91
N ARG A 177 -11.26 6.33 -12.35
CA ARG A 177 -10.92 6.19 -10.93
C ARG A 177 -9.55 5.56 -10.76
#